data_AF-A0A7N0RAS8-F1
#
_entry.id   AF-A0A7N0RAS8-F1
#
_cell.length_a   1.000
_cell.length_b   1.000
_cell.length_c   1.000
_cell.angle_alpha   90.00
_cell.angle_beta   90.00
_cell.angle_gamma   90.00
#
_symmetry.space_group_name_H-M   'P 1'
#
loop_
_entity.id
_entity.type
_entity.pdbx_description
1 polymer ?
#
loop_
_entity_poly.entity_id
_entity_poly.type
_entity_poly.pdbx_seq_one_letter_code
_entity_poly.pdbx_strand_id
1 'polypeptide(L)'
;MTSSAPSSPSPAAQDDDVAYAAHLVNSVVLPMALNAAVELELFEVMARLDQGGGLTADVIAAELKTSNAEAPAMLDRILWLLASHDIVRCAATPGGGGARVYSLAPVCKCFVKNDKGVSFGPVLNLIQDRVFIDSWFHLKDAVLEGGVPFDRAHGMHAFEYPGKDQRFNQIFNEAMSNRTTIFMSSMLEGYKGFEHVSRVVDVGGGIGVSASMITAKYPHIKAINFDLPHVIQNAPSYPGEMSLPCNLKHFTKMQFS
;
A
#
# COMPACT_ATOMS: atom_id res chain seq x y z
N MET A 1 6.71 -48.70 23.68
CA MET A 1 5.80 -47.85 22.91
C MET A 1 6.51 -47.48 21.62
N THR A 2 6.20 -48.18 20.54
CA THR A 2 6.81 -48.01 19.22
C THR A 2 6.27 -46.73 18.58
N SER A 3 7.15 -45.75 18.39
CA SER A 3 6.89 -44.57 17.56
C SER A 3 6.79 -45.02 16.10
N SER A 4 5.59 -44.96 15.55
CA SER A 4 5.37 -45.11 14.10
C SER A 4 5.89 -43.86 13.39
N ALA A 5 6.86 -44.04 12.48
CA ALA A 5 7.28 -42.99 11.57
C ALA A 5 6.06 -42.46 10.77
N PRO A 6 6.00 -41.15 10.45
CA PRO A 6 4.92 -40.64 9.63
C PRO A 6 4.99 -41.32 8.26
N SER A 7 3.87 -41.93 7.86
CA SER A 7 3.68 -42.53 6.55
C SER A 7 3.96 -41.51 5.45
N SER A 8 4.73 -41.90 4.43
CA SER A 8 4.97 -41.08 3.25
C SER A 8 3.64 -40.63 2.60
N PRO A 9 3.52 -39.36 2.17
CA PRO A 9 2.29 -38.85 1.56
C PRO A 9 1.94 -39.61 0.28
N SER A 10 0.64 -39.64 -0.05
CA SER A 10 0.15 -40.28 -1.28
C SER A 10 0.60 -39.50 -2.52
N PRO A 11 0.67 -40.13 -3.71
CA PRO A 11 1.10 -39.46 -4.94
C PRO A 11 0.29 -38.20 -5.29
N ALA A 12 -1.02 -38.20 -5.05
CA ALA A 12 -1.87 -37.02 -5.28
C ALA A 12 -1.56 -35.86 -4.31
N ALA A 13 -1.23 -36.16 -3.05
CA ALA A 13 -0.80 -35.14 -2.10
C ALA A 13 0.60 -34.59 -2.44
N GLN A 14 1.47 -35.43 -3.01
CA GLN A 14 2.77 -35.02 -3.49
C GLN A 14 2.68 -34.10 -4.73
N ASP A 15 1.70 -34.33 -5.61
CA ASP A 15 1.42 -33.47 -6.76
C ASP A 15 0.88 -32.09 -6.33
N ASP A 16 0.02 -32.03 -5.30
CA ASP A 16 -0.49 -30.77 -4.73
C ASP A 16 0.64 -29.94 -4.08
N ASP A 17 1.57 -30.58 -3.37
CA ASP A 17 2.73 -29.92 -2.78
C ASP A 17 3.67 -29.32 -3.85
N VAL A 18 3.88 -30.03 -4.96
CA VAL A 18 4.68 -29.54 -6.09
C VAL A 18 4.01 -28.33 -6.74
N ALA A 19 2.69 -28.38 -6.96
CA ALA A 19 1.94 -27.25 -7.51
C ALA A 19 1.99 -26.02 -6.58
N TYR A 20 1.85 -26.24 -5.28
CA TYR A 20 1.95 -25.17 -4.29
C TYR A 20 3.36 -24.57 -4.22
N ALA A 21 4.40 -25.40 -4.23
CA ALA A 21 5.79 -24.93 -4.28
C ALA A 21 6.04 -24.09 -5.55
N ALA A 22 5.54 -24.54 -6.71
CA ALA A 22 5.62 -23.77 -7.95
C ALA A 22 4.90 -22.41 -7.86
N HIS A 23 3.75 -22.35 -7.18
CA HIS A 23 3.06 -21.09 -6.89
C HIS A 23 3.91 -20.16 -6.02
N LEU A 24 4.51 -20.66 -4.94
CA LEU A 24 5.37 -19.87 -4.05
C LEU A 24 6.60 -19.30 -4.77
N VAL A 25 7.26 -20.09 -5.62
CA VAL A 25 8.41 -19.64 -6.42
C VAL A 25 8.04 -18.47 -7.35
N ASN A 26 6.79 -18.43 -7.83
CA ASN A 26 6.28 -17.38 -8.71
C ASN A 26 5.46 -16.30 -7.96
N SER A 27 5.46 -16.30 -6.63
CA SER A 27 4.63 -15.40 -5.81
C SER A 27 4.90 -13.91 -6.05
N VAL A 28 6.09 -13.55 -6.56
CA VAL A 28 6.44 -12.18 -6.96
C VAL A 28 5.57 -11.64 -8.10
N VAL A 29 5.01 -12.51 -8.94
CA VAL A 29 4.24 -12.11 -10.12
C VAL A 29 2.96 -11.37 -9.72
N LEU A 30 2.26 -11.83 -8.67
CA LEU A 30 1.03 -11.21 -8.20
C LEU A 30 1.19 -9.75 -7.74
N PRO A 31 2.05 -9.42 -6.75
CA PRO A 31 2.19 -8.05 -6.28
C PRO A 31 2.74 -7.12 -7.37
N MET A 32 3.60 -7.60 -8.26
CA MET A 32 4.13 -6.78 -9.37
C MET A 32 3.06 -6.50 -10.43
N ALA A 33 2.24 -7.49 -10.79
CA ALA A 33 1.12 -7.28 -11.72
C ALA A 33 0.04 -6.37 -11.10
N LEU A 34 -0.23 -6.51 -9.81
CA LEU A 34 -1.13 -5.63 -9.08
C LEU A 34 -0.60 -4.19 -9.05
N ASN A 35 0.70 -4.01 -8.81
CA ASN A 35 1.32 -2.69 -8.82
C ASN A 35 1.21 -2.03 -10.20
N ALA A 36 1.50 -2.77 -11.27
CA ALA A 36 1.30 -2.27 -12.64
C ALA A 36 -0.17 -1.89 -12.91
N ALA A 37 -1.13 -2.67 -12.42
CA ALA A 37 -2.56 -2.35 -12.54
C ALA A 37 -2.94 -1.07 -11.79
N VAL A 38 -2.33 -0.80 -10.63
CA VAL A 38 -2.50 0.44 -9.86
C VAL A 38 -1.87 1.62 -10.60
N GLU A 39 -0.64 1.48 -11.10
CA GLU A 39 0.07 2.54 -11.83
C GLU A 39 -0.59 2.91 -13.16
N LEU A 40 -1.23 1.95 -13.82
CA LEU A 40 -2.06 2.16 -15.00
C LEU A 40 -3.47 2.68 -14.68
N GLU A 41 -3.78 2.91 -13.39
CA GLU A 41 -5.09 3.35 -12.91
C GLU A 41 -6.26 2.45 -13.39
N LEU A 42 -6.00 1.15 -13.58
CA LEU A 42 -7.00 0.24 -14.17
C LEU A 42 -8.28 0.19 -13.34
N PHE A 43 -8.16 0.20 -12.02
CA PHE A 43 -9.32 0.14 -11.13
C PHE A 43 -10.16 1.42 -11.18
N GLU A 44 -9.54 2.59 -11.36
CA GLU A 44 -10.23 3.87 -11.54
C GLU A 44 -10.97 3.90 -12.89
N VAL A 45 -10.31 3.45 -13.96
CA VAL A 45 -10.92 3.29 -15.28
C VAL A 45 -12.13 2.37 -15.21
N MET A 46 -11.97 1.20 -14.59
CA MET A 46 -13.06 0.24 -14.43
C MET A 46 -14.20 0.80 -13.58
N ALA A 47 -13.91 1.49 -12.47
CA ALA A 47 -14.93 2.11 -11.62
C ALA A 47 -15.73 3.19 -12.37
N ARG A 48 -15.10 3.91 -13.29
CA ARG A 48 -15.74 4.93 -14.13
C ARG A 48 -16.59 4.34 -15.24
N LEU A 49 -16.13 3.27 -15.87
CA LEU A 49 -16.75 2.74 -17.10
C LEU A 49 -17.77 1.61 -16.87
N ASP A 50 -17.60 0.78 -15.84
CA ASP A 50 -18.44 -0.41 -15.67
C ASP A 50 -19.87 -0.04 -15.24
N GLN A 51 -20.83 -0.31 -16.12
CA GLN A 51 -22.28 -0.10 -15.89
C GLN A 51 -22.99 -1.37 -15.39
N GLY A 52 -22.24 -2.33 -14.83
CA GLY A 52 -22.77 -3.57 -14.27
C GLY A 52 -22.68 -4.79 -15.21
N GLY A 53 -21.97 -4.66 -16.33
CA GLY A 53 -21.76 -5.72 -17.33
C GLY A 53 -20.33 -6.26 -17.40
N GLY A 54 -19.39 -5.60 -16.72
CA GLY A 54 -17.95 -5.85 -16.89
C GLY A 54 -17.41 -5.26 -18.20
N LEU A 55 -16.08 -5.16 -18.28
CA LEU A 55 -15.36 -4.50 -19.37
C LEU A 55 -14.39 -5.49 -20.03
N THR A 56 -14.30 -5.45 -21.35
CA THR A 56 -13.24 -6.18 -22.06
C THR A 56 -11.91 -5.43 -21.93
N ALA A 57 -10.80 -6.16 -22.12
CA ALA A 57 -9.47 -5.54 -22.09
C ALA A 57 -9.29 -4.49 -23.19
N ASP A 58 -9.95 -4.62 -24.35
CA ASP A 58 -9.93 -3.62 -25.42
C ASP A 58 -10.55 -2.28 -24.98
N VAL A 59 -11.68 -2.34 -24.26
CA VAL A 59 -12.34 -1.14 -23.74
C VAL A 59 -11.46 -0.44 -22.71
N ILE A 60 -10.82 -1.21 -21.82
CA ILE A 60 -9.90 -0.66 -20.82
C ILE A 60 -8.66 -0.07 -21.51
N ALA A 61 -8.08 -0.76 -22.49
CA ALA A 61 -6.91 -0.31 -23.23
C ALA A 61 -7.16 1.02 -23.97
N ALA A 62 -8.35 1.19 -24.53
CA ALA A 62 -8.73 2.41 -25.25
C ALA A 62 -8.68 3.65 -24.34
N GLU A 63 -9.03 3.51 -23.05
CA GLU A 63 -8.98 4.60 -22.07
C GLU A 63 -7.55 4.99 -21.68
N LEU A 64 -6.60 4.05 -21.74
CA LEU A 64 -5.20 4.32 -21.40
C LEU A 64 -4.48 5.18 -22.46
N LYS A 65 -5.12 5.45 -23.60
CA LYS A 65 -4.56 6.25 -24.72
C LYS A 65 -3.17 5.79 -25.16
N THR A 66 -2.93 4.49 -25.10
CA THR A 66 -1.65 3.88 -25.49
C THR A 66 -1.55 3.68 -27.01
N SER A 67 -0.35 3.79 -27.56
CA SER A 67 -0.05 3.47 -28.95
C SER A 67 0.33 2.00 -29.17
N ASN A 68 0.39 1.19 -28.10
CA ASN A 68 0.75 -0.22 -28.18
C ASN A 68 -0.45 -1.07 -28.63
N ALA A 69 -0.39 -1.61 -29.85
CA ALA A 69 -1.42 -2.49 -30.41
C ALA A 69 -1.63 -3.78 -29.58
N GLU A 70 -0.63 -4.25 -28.84
CA GLU A 70 -0.71 -5.46 -28.00
C GLU A 70 -1.22 -5.16 -26.58
N ALA A 71 -1.48 -3.90 -26.24
CA ALA A 71 -1.92 -3.52 -24.89
C ALA A 71 -3.20 -4.28 -24.44
N PRO A 72 -4.24 -4.46 -25.27
CA PRO A 72 -5.42 -5.24 -24.88
C PRO A 72 -5.06 -6.67 -24.44
N ALA A 73 -4.21 -7.36 -25.20
CA ALA A 73 -3.80 -8.74 -24.87
C ALA A 73 -2.95 -8.79 -23.59
N MET A 74 -2.10 -7.79 -23.36
CA MET A 74 -1.30 -7.70 -22.13
C MET A 74 -2.19 -7.42 -20.90
N LEU A 75 -3.14 -6.48 -21.02
CA LEU A 75 -4.09 -6.16 -19.96
C LEU A 75 -4.99 -7.34 -19.63
N ASP A 76 -5.47 -8.06 -20.64
CA ASP A 76 -6.26 -9.28 -20.46
C ASP A 76 -5.51 -10.32 -19.62
N ARG A 77 -4.21 -10.52 -19.86
CA ARG A 77 -3.38 -11.42 -19.04
C ARG A 77 -3.19 -10.94 -17.60
N ILE A 78 -3.00 -9.64 -17.39
CA ILE A 78 -2.87 -9.04 -16.05
C ILE A 78 -4.20 -9.21 -15.29
N LEU A 79 -5.31 -8.78 -15.89
CA LEU A 79 -6.64 -8.87 -15.30
C LEU A 79 -7.06 -10.32 -15.03
N TRP A 80 -6.67 -11.26 -15.90
CA TRP A 80 -6.92 -12.68 -15.69
C TRP A 80 -6.14 -13.24 -14.49
N LEU A 81 -4.87 -12.86 -14.33
CA LEU A 81 -4.09 -13.20 -13.12
C LEU A 81 -4.75 -12.62 -11.86
N LEU A 82 -5.15 -11.35 -11.90
CA LEU A 82 -5.84 -10.71 -10.78
C LEU A 82 -7.18 -11.40 -10.48
N ALA A 83 -7.88 -11.87 -11.51
CA ALA A 83 -9.13 -12.62 -11.35
C ALA A 83 -8.92 -13.96 -10.66
N SER A 84 -7.82 -14.66 -10.96
CA SER A 84 -7.48 -15.93 -10.29
C SER A 84 -7.19 -15.79 -8.79
N HIS A 85 -7.01 -14.55 -8.30
CA HIS A 85 -6.81 -14.23 -6.89
C HIS A 85 -7.99 -13.45 -6.30
N ASP A 86 -9.16 -13.48 -6.95
CA ASP A 86 -10.39 -12.77 -6.54
C ASP A 86 -10.22 -11.25 -6.35
N ILE A 87 -9.20 -10.66 -6.97
CA ILE A 87 -8.96 -9.21 -6.93
C ILE A 87 -9.97 -8.52 -7.85
N VAL A 88 -10.11 -9.00 -9.08
CA VAL A 88 -11.20 -8.63 -9.99
C VAL A 88 -12.09 -9.85 -10.25
N ARG A 89 -13.30 -9.62 -10.75
CA ARG A 89 -14.15 -10.70 -11.26
C ARG A 89 -13.89 -10.89 -12.75
N CYS A 90 -13.99 -12.12 -13.22
CA CYS A 90 -13.89 -12.47 -14.62
C CYS A 90 -15.09 -13.31 -15.02
N ALA A 91 -15.70 -12.99 -16.17
CA ALA A 91 -16.74 -13.80 -16.79
C ALA A 91 -16.48 -13.91 -18.30
N ALA A 92 -17.03 -14.94 -18.93
CA ALA A 92 -17.04 -15.04 -20.39
C ALA A 92 -18.04 -14.03 -20.98
N THR A 93 -17.76 -13.51 -22.17
CA THR A 93 -18.71 -12.64 -22.88
C THR A 93 -20.02 -13.38 -23.18
N PRO A 94 -21.18 -12.71 -23.06
CA PRO A 94 -22.44 -13.25 -23.55
C PRO A 94 -22.33 -13.57 -25.05
N GLY A 95 -22.62 -14.82 -25.43
CA GLY A 95 -22.58 -15.25 -26.84
C GLY A 95 -21.40 -16.16 -27.23
N GLY A 96 -20.52 -16.55 -26.31
CA GLY A 96 -19.60 -17.67 -26.51
C GLY A 96 -18.37 -17.37 -27.39
N GLY A 97 -18.02 -16.10 -27.60
CA GLY A 97 -16.89 -15.67 -28.43
C GLY A 97 -15.50 -15.83 -27.80
N GLY A 98 -15.37 -16.50 -26.65
CA GLY A 98 -14.08 -16.73 -25.96
C GLY A 98 -13.45 -15.51 -25.29
N ALA A 99 -13.97 -14.30 -25.52
CA ALA A 99 -13.51 -13.09 -24.86
C ALA A 99 -13.96 -13.03 -23.39
N ARG A 100 -13.17 -12.35 -22.56
CA ARG A 100 -13.40 -12.17 -21.12
C ARG A 100 -13.86 -10.74 -20.83
N VAL A 101 -14.75 -10.62 -19.86
CA VAL A 101 -15.14 -9.35 -19.25
C VAL A 101 -14.74 -9.33 -17.79
N TYR A 102 -14.26 -8.17 -17.35
CA TYR A 102 -13.75 -7.95 -16.00
C TYR A 102 -14.57 -6.90 -15.28
N SER A 103 -14.90 -7.16 -14.01
CA SER A 103 -15.55 -6.18 -13.13
C SER A 103 -14.86 -6.12 -11.77
N LEU A 104 -15.06 -5.03 -11.04
CA LEU A 104 -14.40 -4.86 -9.74
C LEU A 104 -14.92 -5.88 -8.71
N ALA A 105 -14.01 -6.58 -8.03
CA ALA A 105 -14.35 -7.32 -6.82
C ALA A 105 -14.29 -6.38 -5.58
N PRO A 106 -14.81 -6.79 -4.42
CA PRO A 106 -14.83 -5.95 -3.22
C PRO A 106 -13.44 -5.40 -2.83
N VAL A 107 -12.39 -6.22 -2.93
CA VAL A 107 -11.02 -5.81 -2.54
C VAL A 107 -10.44 -4.74 -3.46
N CYS A 108 -10.81 -4.70 -4.75
CA CYS A 108 -10.36 -3.64 -5.66
C CYS A 108 -10.78 -2.25 -5.22
N LYS A 109 -11.89 -2.11 -4.47
CA LYS A 109 -12.34 -0.81 -3.96
C LYS A 109 -11.33 -0.18 -3.00
N CYS A 110 -10.47 -0.99 -2.37
CA CYS A 110 -9.37 -0.50 -1.55
C CYS A 110 -8.25 0.15 -2.37
N PHE A 111 -8.20 -0.10 -3.68
CA PHE A 111 -7.22 0.48 -4.61
C PHE A 111 -7.81 1.62 -5.46
N VAL A 112 -9.11 1.89 -5.36
CA VAL A 112 -9.80 3.06 -5.91
C VAL A 112 -9.83 4.16 -4.86
N LYS A 113 -9.61 5.42 -5.24
CA LYS A 113 -9.68 6.56 -4.33
C LYS A 113 -11.07 6.68 -3.72
N ASN A 114 -11.13 6.77 -2.39
CA ASN A 114 -12.39 6.99 -1.67
C ASN A 114 -12.81 8.48 -1.70
N ASP A 115 -13.85 8.82 -0.92
CA ASP A 115 -14.37 10.17 -0.73
C ASP A 115 -13.33 11.18 -0.22
N LYS A 116 -12.29 10.70 0.47
CA LYS A 116 -11.15 11.49 0.96
C LYS A 116 -9.98 11.51 -0.02
N GLY A 117 -10.14 10.94 -1.21
CA GLY A 117 -9.11 10.89 -2.25
C GLY A 117 -7.96 9.92 -1.97
N VAL A 118 -8.11 9.00 -1.01
CA VAL A 118 -7.05 8.06 -0.60
C VAL A 118 -7.37 6.62 -0.98
N SER A 119 -6.33 5.81 -1.19
CA SER A 119 -6.42 4.36 -1.44
C SER A 119 -5.17 3.62 -0.95
N PHE A 120 -5.15 2.29 -1.04
CA PHE A 120 -3.94 1.49 -0.77
C PHE A 120 -2.93 1.50 -1.92
N GLY A 121 -3.24 2.13 -3.05
CA GLY A 121 -2.35 2.20 -4.22
C GLY A 121 -0.96 2.78 -3.87
N PRO A 122 -0.86 3.97 -3.26
CA PRO A 122 0.43 4.53 -2.86
C PRO A 122 1.23 3.66 -1.89
N VAL A 123 0.53 2.93 -1.01
CA VAL A 123 1.17 1.98 -0.09
C VAL A 123 1.78 0.81 -0.85
N LEU A 124 1.09 0.27 -1.86
CA LEU A 124 1.62 -0.77 -2.72
C LEU A 124 2.84 -0.25 -3.50
N ASN A 125 2.75 0.94 -4.09
CA ASN A 125 3.85 1.58 -4.82
C ASN A 125 5.10 1.71 -3.95
N LEU A 126 4.97 2.09 -2.67
CA LEU A 126 6.10 2.15 -1.73
C LEU A 126 6.75 0.77 -1.53
N ILE A 127 5.95 -0.27 -1.28
CA ILE A 127 6.46 -1.61 -1.00
C ILE A 127 7.09 -2.26 -2.24
N GLN A 128 6.60 -1.94 -3.43
CA GLN A 128 7.13 -2.42 -4.71
C GLN A 128 8.17 -1.48 -5.33
N ASP A 129 8.48 -0.35 -4.70
CA ASP A 129 9.54 0.54 -5.17
C ASP A 129 10.89 -0.16 -5.09
N ARG A 130 11.75 0.06 -6.10
CA ARG A 130 13.08 -0.56 -6.17
C ARG A 130 13.90 -0.33 -4.90
N VAL A 131 13.86 0.89 -4.35
CA VAL A 131 14.57 1.22 -3.11
C VAL A 131 14.13 0.33 -1.96
N PHE A 132 12.83 0.04 -1.85
CA PHE A 132 12.30 -0.81 -0.79
C PHE A 132 12.56 -2.29 -1.08
N ILE A 133 12.42 -2.73 -2.34
CA ILE A 133 12.69 -4.10 -2.77
C ILE A 133 14.16 -4.49 -2.52
N ASP A 134 15.10 -3.56 -2.71
CA ASP A 134 16.53 -3.83 -2.54
C ASP A 134 16.85 -4.40 -1.16
N SER A 135 16.10 -4.02 -0.12
CA SER A 135 16.20 -4.56 1.23
C SER A 135 16.10 -6.08 1.29
N TRP A 136 15.27 -6.71 0.44
CA TRP A 136 15.03 -8.15 0.48
C TRP A 136 16.25 -8.95 0.05
N PHE A 137 17.13 -8.40 -0.80
CA PHE A 137 18.39 -9.04 -1.18
C PHE A 137 19.39 -9.12 -0.02
N HIS A 138 19.23 -8.28 1.01
CA HIS A 138 20.09 -8.24 2.19
C HIS A 138 19.47 -8.96 3.41
N LEU A 139 18.27 -9.53 3.28
CA LEU A 139 17.59 -10.19 4.40
C LEU A 139 18.38 -11.38 4.95
N LYS A 140 18.92 -12.22 4.05
CA LYS A 140 19.75 -13.37 4.44
C LYS A 140 20.96 -12.92 5.27
N ASP A 141 21.67 -11.92 4.79
CA ASP A 141 22.90 -11.46 5.45
C ASP A 141 22.58 -10.76 6.77
N ALA A 142 21.45 -10.04 6.86
CA ALA A 142 20.98 -9.49 8.14
C ALA A 142 20.68 -10.57 9.18
N VAL A 143 20.19 -11.75 8.78
CA VAL A 143 19.99 -12.89 9.69
C VAL A 143 21.32 -13.47 10.17
N LEU A 144 22.31 -13.56 9.28
CA LEU A 144 23.62 -14.18 9.60
C LEU A 144 24.55 -13.25 10.37
N GLU A 145 24.55 -11.96 10.04
CA GLU A 145 25.56 -10.99 10.48
C GLU A 145 24.95 -9.87 11.34
N GLY A 146 23.63 -9.82 11.46
CA GLY A 146 22.91 -8.75 12.14
C GLY A 146 22.72 -7.48 11.30
N GLY A 147 22.02 -6.52 11.88
CA GLY A 147 21.65 -5.26 11.24
C GLY A 147 20.26 -5.29 10.60
N VAL A 148 19.90 -4.16 9.97
CA VAL A 148 18.61 -3.97 9.29
C VAL A 148 18.82 -4.12 7.78
N PRO A 149 18.03 -4.92 7.05
CA PRO A 149 18.27 -5.16 5.62
C PRO A 149 18.28 -3.88 4.77
N PHE A 150 17.39 -2.91 5.07
CA PHE A 150 17.38 -1.61 4.39
C PHE A 150 18.69 -0.85 4.61
N ASP A 151 19.15 -0.76 5.87
CA ASP A 151 20.40 -0.09 6.23
C ASP A 151 21.62 -0.74 5.56
N ARG A 152 21.60 -2.06 5.38
CA ARG A 152 22.65 -2.79 4.65
C ARG A 152 22.64 -2.48 3.15
N ALA A 153 21.47 -2.30 2.54
CA ALA A 153 21.32 -1.94 1.14
C ALA A 153 21.77 -0.50 0.85
N HIS A 154 21.41 0.43 1.75
CA HIS A 154 21.50 1.87 1.47
C HIS A 154 22.48 2.64 2.36
N GLY A 155 23.05 2.00 3.38
CA GLY A 155 24.01 2.61 4.32
C GLY A 155 23.41 3.63 5.28
N MET A 156 22.08 3.68 5.41
CA MET A 156 21.37 4.58 6.35
C MET A 156 19.97 4.05 6.66
N HIS A 157 19.34 4.62 7.69
CA HIS A 157 18.02 4.19 8.12
C HIS A 157 16.92 4.56 7.12
N ALA A 158 15.87 3.74 7.03
CA ALA A 158 14.75 3.93 6.09
C ALA A 158 14.02 5.29 6.25
N PHE A 159 14.02 5.87 7.45
CA PHE A 159 13.44 7.21 7.70
C PHE A 159 14.38 8.38 7.34
N GLU A 160 15.67 8.11 7.17
CA GLU A 160 16.66 9.12 6.77
C GLU A 160 16.84 9.16 5.26
N TYR A 161 16.67 8.00 4.60
CA TYR A 161 16.84 7.85 3.15
C TYR A 161 15.96 8.79 2.30
N PRO A 162 14.68 9.05 2.64
CA PRO A 162 13.87 10.08 1.97
C PRO A 162 14.54 11.46 1.91
N GLY A 163 15.37 11.82 2.90
CA GLY A 163 16.14 13.06 2.87
C GLY A 163 17.18 13.15 1.74
N LYS A 164 17.56 12.02 1.12
CA LYS A 164 18.53 11.94 0.02
C LYS A 164 17.92 11.73 -1.36
N ASP A 165 16.79 11.03 -1.43
CA ASP A 165 16.07 10.76 -2.69
C ASP A 165 14.70 11.44 -2.66
N GLN A 166 14.58 12.56 -3.37
CA GLN A 166 13.33 13.33 -3.44
C GLN A 166 12.17 12.54 -4.04
N ARG A 167 12.43 11.67 -5.02
CA ARG A 167 11.40 10.83 -5.65
C ARG A 167 10.89 9.80 -4.65
N PHE A 168 11.80 9.12 -3.94
CA PHE A 168 11.41 8.18 -2.90
C PHE A 168 10.70 8.87 -1.73
N ASN A 169 11.10 10.09 -1.36
CA ASN A 169 10.42 10.89 -0.35
C ASN A 169 8.96 11.18 -0.70
N GLN A 170 8.66 11.49 -1.96
CA GLN A 170 7.29 11.70 -2.42
C GLN A 170 6.47 10.41 -2.27
N ILE A 171 6.99 9.29 -2.77
CA ILE A 171 6.33 7.97 -2.66
C ILE A 171 6.09 7.60 -1.19
N PHE A 172 7.11 7.79 -0.34
CA PHE A 172 7.04 7.48 1.09
C PHE A 172 5.97 8.32 1.80
N ASN A 173 5.99 9.65 1.61
CA ASN A 173 5.02 10.53 2.27
C ASN A 173 3.60 10.32 1.76
N GLU A 174 3.42 10.08 0.45
CA GLU A 174 2.11 9.77 -0.11
C GLU A 174 1.55 8.45 0.45
N ALA A 175 2.38 7.40 0.53
CA ALA A 175 2.02 6.13 1.12
C ALA A 175 1.63 6.25 2.60
N MET A 176 2.43 6.97 3.40
CA MET A 176 2.12 7.18 4.82
C MET A 176 0.85 8.01 5.00
N SER A 177 0.67 9.08 4.23
CA SER A 177 -0.54 9.90 4.26
C SER A 177 -1.81 9.09 3.96
N ASN A 178 -1.78 8.27 2.91
CA ASN A 178 -2.90 7.42 2.52
C ASN A 178 -3.20 6.36 3.59
N ARG A 179 -2.17 5.63 4.06
CA ARG A 179 -2.30 4.61 5.10
C ARG A 179 -2.87 5.20 6.39
N THR A 180 -2.34 6.34 6.83
CA THR A 180 -2.79 7.04 8.03
C THR A 180 -4.23 7.48 7.90
N THR A 181 -4.62 8.09 6.77
CA THR A 181 -6.00 8.53 6.55
C THR A 181 -7.00 7.37 6.64
N ILE A 182 -6.68 6.24 6.01
CA ILE A 182 -7.53 5.03 6.04
C ILE A 182 -7.67 4.52 7.47
N PHE A 183 -6.55 4.33 8.18
CA PHE A 183 -6.56 3.80 9.54
C PHE A 183 -7.25 4.75 10.52
N MET A 184 -6.89 6.03 10.51
CA MET A 184 -7.45 7.05 11.40
C MET A 184 -8.95 7.25 11.18
N SER A 185 -9.43 7.10 9.93
CA SER A 185 -10.87 7.17 9.66
C SER A 185 -11.64 6.11 10.45
N SER A 186 -11.18 4.86 10.39
CA SER A 186 -11.81 3.75 11.13
C SER A 186 -11.58 3.87 12.64
N MET A 187 -10.36 4.22 13.06
CA MET A 187 -10.04 4.38 14.49
C MET A 187 -10.95 5.42 15.14
N LEU A 188 -11.08 6.60 14.54
CA LEU A 188 -11.85 7.68 15.12
C LEU A 188 -13.35 7.34 15.22
N GLU A 189 -13.91 6.50 14.36
CA GLU A 189 -15.32 6.06 14.47
C GLU A 189 -15.61 5.32 15.78
N GLY A 190 -14.69 4.45 16.23
CA GLY A 190 -14.89 3.62 17.42
C GLY A 190 -14.16 4.11 18.69
N TYR A 191 -13.05 4.82 18.54
CA TYR A 191 -12.20 5.22 19.65
C TYR A 191 -12.65 6.54 20.28
N LYS A 192 -13.04 6.49 21.56
CA LYS A 192 -13.51 7.65 22.33
C LYS A 192 -12.48 8.26 23.29
N GLY A 193 -11.25 7.73 23.31
CA GLY A 193 -10.24 8.17 24.28
C GLY A 193 -9.81 9.64 24.13
N PHE A 194 -10.17 10.31 23.04
CA PHE A 194 -9.90 11.73 22.82
C PHE A 194 -10.97 12.68 23.40
N GLU A 195 -12.14 12.20 23.83
CA GLU A 195 -13.28 13.07 24.23
C GLU A 195 -12.99 14.01 25.41
N HIS A 196 -12.00 13.68 26.26
CA HIS A 196 -11.63 14.47 27.44
C HIS A 196 -10.17 14.94 27.41
N VAL A 197 -9.51 14.82 26.26
CA VAL A 197 -8.14 15.26 26.06
C VAL A 197 -8.14 16.74 25.68
N SER A 198 -7.19 17.51 26.20
CA SER A 198 -7.04 18.93 25.84
C SER A 198 -5.87 19.18 24.90
N ARG A 199 -4.84 18.32 24.93
CA ARG A 199 -3.64 18.40 24.09
C ARG A 199 -3.19 17.01 23.66
N VAL A 200 -2.82 16.90 22.40
CA VAL A 200 -2.22 15.69 21.81
C VAL A 200 -0.88 16.07 21.20
N VAL A 201 0.13 15.24 21.42
CA VAL A 201 1.41 15.34 20.72
C VAL A 201 1.58 14.07 19.90
N ASP A 202 1.64 14.23 18.59
CA ASP A 202 1.87 13.14 17.64
C ASP A 202 3.37 13.06 17.32
N VAL A 203 4.05 12.10 17.93
CA VAL A 203 5.51 11.92 17.81
C VAL A 203 5.79 10.93 16.68
N GLY A 204 6.47 11.40 15.63
CA GLY A 204 6.59 10.67 14.37
C GLY A 204 5.32 10.79 13.52
N GLY A 205 4.58 11.88 13.65
CA GLY A 205 3.29 12.11 12.97
C GLY A 205 3.40 12.40 11.47
N GLY A 206 4.62 12.37 10.92
CA GLY A 206 4.90 12.62 9.52
C GLY A 206 4.49 14.03 9.12
N ILE A 207 3.72 14.11 8.03
CA ILE A 207 3.22 15.38 7.51
C ILE A 207 1.97 15.91 8.24
N GLY A 208 1.53 15.32 9.38
CA GLY A 208 0.46 15.88 10.23
C GLY A 208 -0.96 15.36 9.97
N VAL A 209 -1.13 14.32 9.14
CA VAL A 209 -2.47 13.80 8.79
C VAL A 209 -3.24 13.31 10.02
N SER A 210 -2.61 12.55 10.92
CA SER A 210 -3.28 12.05 12.13
C SER A 210 -3.74 13.19 13.03
N ALA A 211 -2.83 14.13 13.33
CA ALA A 211 -3.09 15.28 14.17
C ALA A 211 -4.23 16.14 13.62
N SER A 212 -4.21 16.45 12.32
CA SER A 212 -5.28 17.20 11.66
C SER A 212 -6.63 16.49 11.68
N MET A 213 -6.67 15.17 11.53
CA MET A 213 -7.92 14.40 11.63
C MET A 213 -8.48 14.40 13.06
N ILE A 214 -7.62 14.34 14.07
CA ILE A 214 -8.02 14.43 15.48
C ILE A 214 -8.63 15.80 15.76
N THR A 215 -7.98 16.90 15.37
CA THR A 215 -8.48 18.26 15.63
C THR A 215 -9.74 18.59 14.83
N ALA A 216 -9.88 18.06 13.62
CA ALA A 216 -11.10 18.19 12.83
C ALA A 216 -12.31 17.53 13.50
N LYS A 217 -12.12 16.36 14.13
CA LYS A 217 -13.18 15.67 14.87
C LYS A 217 -13.42 16.24 16.27
N TYR A 218 -12.36 16.68 16.94
CA TYR A 218 -12.38 17.21 18.30
C TYR A 218 -11.78 18.63 18.33
N PRO A 219 -12.56 19.68 17.95
CA PRO A 219 -12.03 21.04 17.82
C PRO A 219 -11.51 21.67 19.12
N HIS A 220 -11.79 21.06 20.27
CA HIS A 220 -11.29 21.49 21.57
C HIS A 220 -9.84 21.04 21.86
N ILE A 221 -9.33 20.06 21.10
CA ILE A 221 -7.97 19.54 21.24
C ILE A 221 -7.00 20.47 20.53
N LYS A 222 -5.89 20.79 21.20
CA LYS A 222 -4.70 21.40 20.56
C LYS A 222 -3.71 20.29 20.21
N ALA A 223 -3.45 20.08 18.92
CA ALA A 223 -2.50 19.06 18.48
C ALA A 223 -1.13 19.65 18.16
N ILE A 224 -0.07 18.91 18.48
CA ILE A 224 1.29 19.18 18.07
C ILE A 224 1.76 18.00 17.22
N ASN A 225 2.09 18.24 15.96
CA ASN A 225 2.75 17.25 15.11
C ASN A 225 4.27 17.41 15.26
N PHE A 226 4.98 16.32 15.51
CA PHE A 226 6.41 16.35 15.78
C PHE A 226 7.14 15.28 14.95
N ASP A 227 8.04 15.72 14.06
CA ASP A 227 8.77 14.81 13.16
C ASP A 227 10.15 15.38 12.77
N LEU A 228 10.94 14.66 11.98
CA LEU A 228 12.24 15.09 11.48
C LEU A 228 12.15 16.41 10.70
N PRO A 229 13.18 17.28 10.75
CA PRO A 229 13.13 18.60 10.11
C PRO A 229 12.77 18.56 8.61
N HIS A 230 13.31 17.59 7.87
CA HIS A 230 13.06 17.45 6.43
C HIS A 230 11.63 16.99 6.12
N VAL A 231 10.97 16.29 7.06
CA VAL A 231 9.57 15.86 6.92
C VAL A 231 8.64 17.03 7.19
N ILE A 232 8.85 17.75 8.29
CA ILE A 232 8.05 18.94 8.66
C ILE A 232 8.13 20.05 7.61
N GLN A 233 9.28 20.22 6.95
CA GLN A 233 9.40 21.19 5.86
C GLN A 233 8.45 20.92 4.69
N ASN A 234 8.07 19.66 4.47
CA ASN A 234 7.14 19.24 3.43
C ASN A 234 5.70 19.07 3.95
N ALA A 235 5.44 19.37 5.23
CA ALA A 235 4.12 19.22 5.82
C ALA A 235 3.18 20.38 5.41
N PRO A 236 1.93 20.08 5.01
CA PRO A 236 0.91 21.11 4.84
C PRO A 236 0.55 21.81 6.16
N SER A 237 0.02 23.02 6.08
CA SER A 237 -0.53 23.71 7.24
C SER A 237 -1.97 23.26 7.51
N TYR A 238 -2.24 22.75 8.72
CA TYR A 238 -3.58 22.33 9.16
C TYR A 238 -4.17 23.24 10.25
N PRO A 239 -5.47 23.56 10.21
CA PRO A 239 -6.14 24.27 11.30
C PRO A 239 -6.11 23.49 12.62
N GLY A 240 -5.75 24.17 13.72
CA GLY A 240 -5.75 23.58 15.07
C GLY A 240 -4.54 22.71 15.41
N GLU A 241 -3.60 22.57 14.48
CA GLU A 241 -2.34 21.84 14.63
C GLU A 241 -1.15 22.80 14.63
N MET A 242 -0.13 22.47 15.43
CA MET A 242 1.21 23.08 15.34
C MET A 242 2.24 22.01 14.96
N SER A 243 2.91 22.18 13.83
CA SER A 243 4.01 21.30 13.39
C SER A 243 5.37 21.78 13.92
N LEU A 244 6.15 20.90 14.54
CA LEU A 244 7.42 21.21 15.20
C LEU A 244 8.54 20.25 14.76
N PRO A 245 9.71 20.74 14.31
CA PRO A 245 10.82 19.89 13.89
C PRO A 245 11.57 19.30 15.09
N CYS A 246 11.92 18.01 14.98
CA CYS A 246 12.72 17.29 15.94
C CYS A 246 14.19 17.70 15.85
N ASN A 247 14.65 18.45 16.85
CA ASN A 247 16.05 18.48 17.23
C ASN A 247 16.17 17.68 18.53
N LEU A 248 16.99 16.62 18.57
CA LEU A 248 17.17 15.77 19.77
C LEU A 248 17.48 16.56 21.07
N LYS A 249 17.92 17.82 20.97
CA LYS A 249 18.18 18.73 22.11
C LYS A 249 16.92 19.40 22.70
N HIS A 250 15.75 19.30 22.07
CA HIS A 250 14.52 20.01 22.50
C HIS A 250 13.47 19.15 23.18
N PHE A 251 13.56 17.82 23.11
CA PHE A 251 12.53 16.94 23.70
C PHE A 251 12.42 17.11 25.24
N THR A 252 13.52 17.49 25.90
CA THR A 252 13.54 17.80 27.35
C THR A 252 13.01 19.19 27.71
N LYS A 253 12.79 20.09 26.75
CA LYS A 253 12.23 21.44 27.00
C LYS A 253 10.73 21.58 26.75
N MET A 254 10.08 20.58 26.17
CA MET A 254 8.60 20.54 26.06
C MET A 254 7.91 19.99 27.32
N GLN A 255 8.59 19.96 28.46
CA GLN A 255 7.91 19.82 29.75
C GLN A 255 7.13 21.10 30.06
N PHE A 256 5.82 21.01 29.84
CA PHE A 256 4.75 21.67 30.59
C PHE A 256 5.04 23.09 31.10
N SER A 257 4.70 24.07 30.26
CA SER A 257 4.18 25.37 30.71
C SER A 257 2.77 25.59 30.17
#